data_AF-A0A3S5DUM4-F1
#
_entry.id   AF-A0A3S5DUM4-F1
#
_cell.length_a   1.000
_cell.length_b   1.000
_cell.length_c   1.000
_cell.angle_alpha   90.00
_cell.angle_beta   90.00
_cell.angle_gamma   90.00
#
_symmetry.space_group_name_H-M   'P 1'
#
loop_
_entity.id
_entity.type
_entity.pdbx_description
1 polymer ?
#
loop_
_entity_poly.entity_id
_entity_poly.type
_entity_poly.pdbx_seq_one_letter_code
_entity_poly.pdbx_strand_id
1 'polypeptide(L)'
;MENISGEQERYIIEDEVTTIKEEYHWITDGHVILWRGKIVSNPPGTPMVDVASFKALGRFAVDKYSLYFDGQRTESNSGASKVDLATLKAIEDNSSTLVDRHNLYLLGRRQASSDDFSVLQSKLWGDIERFRPRNEGATSRDLLIRHRQDVFLNGQRIADVDADTFHIIRWIPNSLLVYRDKHGEHRYAYGNPAGKMATTDDANSFEIGEKTVRWRRQLARDDAWPTQLSWDVIWGAWQDIPNVDPEQFHLITDRIAQYQDRLYIIKLSPVGEDQLNVITLDTPDLVVDHVFNGGKKHIYIIKDRAWVQDVHVIATHGPLTMAESFAWDDRYVYAWRGQRPSRTESPCPEQTVEQDDGIVIKTEASECHRTP
;
A
#
# COMPACT_ATOMS: atom_id res chain seq x y z
N MET A 1 28.07 24.02 12.96
CA MET A 1 27.64 22.77 12.32
C MET A 1 26.46 23.13 11.45
N GLU A 2 26.70 23.33 10.16
CA GLU A 2 25.60 23.44 9.20
C GLU A 2 25.00 22.05 9.05
N ASN A 3 23.72 21.93 9.35
CA ASN A 3 22.95 20.71 9.13
C ASN A 3 22.74 20.60 7.61
N ILE A 4 23.56 19.79 6.94
CA ILE A 4 23.46 19.57 5.49
C ILE A 4 22.41 18.47 5.25
N SER A 5 21.18 18.69 5.72
CA SER A 5 20.06 17.85 5.32
C SER A 5 19.83 18.06 3.82
N GLY A 6 19.95 17.00 3.02
CA GLY A 6 19.58 17.02 1.60
C GLY A 6 18.13 16.57 1.44
N GLU A 7 17.25 17.46 0.95
CA GLU A 7 16.07 17.02 0.22
C GLU A 7 16.49 16.50 -1.16
N GLN A 8 15.80 15.47 -1.65
CA GLN A 8 16.03 14.85 -2.94
C GLN A 8 16.06 15.88 -4.08
N GLU A 9 17.04 15.81 -5.00
CA GLU A 9 16.89 16.44 -6.31
C GLU A 9 15.70 15.79 -7.03
N ARG A 10 14.61 16.54 -7.20
CA ARG A 10 13.39 16.16 -7.94
C ARG A 10 13.71 15.72 -9.37
N TYR A 11 13.96 14.43 -9.58
CA TYR A 11 14.07 13.81 -10.92
C TYR A 11 12.86 12.96 -11.30
N ILE A 12 11.82 12.93 -10.47
CA ILE A 12 10.50 12.49 -10.87
C ILE A 12 9.73 13.76 -11.21
N ILE A 13 9.38 13.93 -12.48
CA ILE A 13 8.45 14.98 -12.90
C ILE A 13 7.14 14.67 -12.17
N GLU A 14 6.87 15.41 -11.09
CA GLU A 14 5.56 15.54 -10.49
C GLU A 14 4.80 16.61 -11.27
N ASP A 15 3.72 16.22 -11.92
CA ASP A 15 2.54 17.08 -11.90
C ASP A 15 1.79 16.79 -10.58
N GLU A 16 1.56 17.87 -9.85
CA GLU A 16 0.63 18.07 -8.72
C GLU A 16 0.91 17.39 -7.36
N VAL A 17 1.70 18.13 -6.55
CA VAL A 17 1.43 18.64 -5.19
C VAL A 17 0.63 17.77 -4.18
N THR A 18 1.26 17.61 -3.02
CA THR A 18 0.76 17.19 -1.68
C THR A 18 0.47 15.70 -1.46
N THR A 19 1.54 14.93 -1.26
CA THR A 19 1.48 13.70 -0.48
C THR A 19 2.88 13.43 0.06
N ILE A 20 3.05 13.30 1.37
CA ILE A 20 4.26 12.72 1.96
C ILE A 20 4.32 11.29 1.43
N LYS A 21 5.06 11.10 0.34
CA LYS A 21 5.54 9.79 -0.13
C LYS A 21 6.35 9.19 1.02
N GLU A 22 6.65 7.89 1.00
CA GLU A 22 7.66 7.34 1.90
C GLU A 22 8.92 8.21 1.75
N GLU A 23 9.14 9.15 2.66
CA GLU A 23 10.25 10.06 2.51
C GLU A 23 11.44 9.22 2.94
N TYR A 24 12.15 8.69 1.95
CA TYR A 24 13.41 7.96 2.12
C TYR A 24 14.51 8.93 2.54
N HIS A 25 14.22 9.70 3.58
CA HIS A 25 15.08 10.65 4.19
C HIS A 25 16.31 9.91 4.69
N TRP A 26 17.42 10.51 4.35
CA TRP A 26 18.68 10.25 4.97
C TRP A 26 19.11 11.55 5.61
N ILE A 27 19.70 11.45 6.78
CA ILE A 27 20.26 12.62 7.48
C ILE A 27 21.76 12.43 7.58
N THR A 28 22.48 13.55 7.54
CA THR A 28 23.92 13.56 7.70
C THR A 28 24.37 14.74 8.54
N ASP A 29 25.43 14.54 9.29
CA ASP A 29 26.21 15.59 9.95
C ASP A 29 27.44 16.01 9.13
N GLY A 30 27.52 15.58 7.86
CA GLY A 30 28.66 15.76 6.97
C GLY A 30 29.73 14.66 7.08
N HIS A 31 29.61 13.74 8.05
CA HIS A 31 30.58 12.65 8.26
C HIS A 31 29.93 11.27 8.14
N VAL A 32 28.70 11.12 8.64
CA VAL A 32 27.94 9.87 8.58
C VAL A 32 26.60 10.08 7.91
N ILE A 33 26.08 9.02 7.31
CA ILE A 33 24.71 9.00 6.79
C ILE A 33 23.90 8.05 7.67
N LEU A 34 22.80 8.56 8.23
CA LEU A 34 21.76 7.75 8.81
C LEU A 34 20.65 7.59 7.77
N TRP A 35 20.39 6.34 7.37
CA TRP A 35 19.35 6.00 6.40
C TRP A 35 18.68 4.70 6.83
N ARG A 36 17.34 4.66 6.78
CA ARG A 36 16.52 3.55 7.29
C ARG A 36 16.83 3.14 8.74
N GLY A 37 17.10 4.13 9.59
CA GLY A 37 17.44 3.92 11.00
C GLY A 37 18.81 3.27 11.25
N LYS A 38 19.68 3.21 10.23
CA LYS A 38 21.01 2.62 10.32
C LYS A 38 22.07 3.62 9.87
N ILE A 39 23.22 3.59 10.55
CA ILE A 39 24.41 4.29 10.06
C ILE A 39 24.93 3.49 8.86
N VAL A 40 24.89 4.12 7.69
CA VAL A 40 25.41 3.53 6.45
C VAL A 40 26.92 3.43 6.58
N SER A 41 27.44 2.23 6.40
CA SER A 41 28.87 1.96 6.49
C SER A 41 29.29 0.90 5.48
N ASN A 42 30.54 1.01 5.05
CA ASN A 42 31.15 0.10 4.10
C ASN A 42 32.09 -0.86 4.85
N PRO A 43 32.16 -2.15 4.46
CA PRO A 43 33.02 -3.13 5.11
C PRO A 43 34.52 -2.79 4.94
N PRO A 44 35.39 -3.28 5.83
CA PRO A 44 36.84 -3.07 5.71
C PRO A 44 37.39 -3.49 4.35
N GLY A 45 38.32 -2.71 3.80
CA GLY A 45 38.91 -2.95 2.47
C GLY A 45 38.09 -2.40 1.31
N THR A 46 37.00 -1.68 1.56
CA THR A 46 36.24 -0.93 0.55
C THR A 46 36.32 0.58 0.82
N PRO A 47 36.11 1.45 -0.19
CA PRO A 47 36.09 2.90 0.02
C PRO A 47 35.09 3.29 1.10
N MET A 48 35.39 4.34 1.87
CA MET A 48 34.41 4.91 2.81
C MET A 48 33.19 5.46 2.06
N VAL A 49 32.07 5.56 2.78
CA VAL A 49 30.84 6.17 2.25
C VAL A 49 31.14 7.62 1.86
N ASP A 50 30.82 7.99 0.63
CA ASP A 50 31.03 9.34 0.13
C ASP A 50 29.78 10.19 0.36
N VAL A 51 29.72 10.85 1.51
CA VAL A 51 28.57 11.65 1.96
C VAL A 51 28.16 12.69 0.91
N ALA A 52 29.13 13.31 0.24
CA ALA A 52 28.89 14.39 -0.71
C ALA A 52 28.18 13.94 -2.00
N SER A 53 28.28 12.65 -2.37
CA SER A 53 27.67 12.11 -3.60
C SER A 53 26.53 11.13 -3.32
N PHE A 54 26.18 10.93 -2.06
CA PHE A 54 25.14 9.99 -1.67
C PHE A 54 23.77 10.43 -2.18
N LYS A 55 23.08 9.50 -2.85
CA LYS A 55 21.69 9.67 -3.31
C LYS A 55 20.89 8.43 -2.90
N ALA A 56 19.76 8.66 -2.24
CA ALA A 56 18.79 7.63 -1.92
C ALA A 56 17.61 7.68 -2.91
N LEU A 57 17.15 6.50 -3.32
CA LEU A 57 16.05 6.26 -4.25
C LEU A 57 15.27 5.06 -3.73
N GLY A 58 14.39 5.29 -2.77
CA GLY A 58 13.65 4.19 -2.17
C GLY A 58 14.48 3.38 -1.20
N ARG A 59 14.39 2.05 -1.35
CA ARG A 59 15.24 1.07 -0.66
C ARG A 59 16.64 0.96 -1.29
N PHE A 60 16.89 1.66 -2.39
CA PHE A 60 18.18 1.72 -3.06
C PHE A 60 18.90 3.02 -2.71
N ALA A 61 20.21 2.98 -2.58
CA ALA A 61 21.03 4.19 -2.54
C ALA A 61 22.36 3.97 -3.25
N VAL A 62 23.03 5.07 -3.58
CA VAL A 62 24.30 5.06 -4.29
C VAL A 62 25.16 6.22 -3.83
N ASP A 63 26.46 6.00 -3.73
CA ASP A 63 27.45 7.06 -3.70
C ASP A 63 28.45 6.86 -4.85
N LYS A 64 29.45 7.72 -4.98
CA LYS A 64 30.49 7.65 -6.02
C LYS A 64 31.25 6.32 -6.08
N TYR A 65 31.23 5.51 -5.03
CA TYR A 65 32.02 4.27 -4.89
C TYR A 65 31.20 3.01 -4.67
N SER A 66 29.95 3.12 -4.19
CA SER A 66 29.19 1.99 -3.67
C SER A 66 27.71 2.07 -3.99
N LEU A 67 27.11 0.88 -4.12
CA LEU A 67 25.67 0.67 -4.14
C LEU A 67 25.19 0.16 -2.81
N TYR A 68 23.93 0.48 -2.50
CA TYR A 68 23.29 0.16 -1.24
C TYR A 68 21.86 -0.33 -1.43
N PHE A 69 21.45 -1.24 -0.54
CA PHE A 69 20.08 -1.68 -0.38
C PHE A 69 19.74 -1.79 1.11
N ASP A 70 18.62 -1.19 1.56
CA ASP A 70 18.16 -1.19 2.95
C ASP A 70 19.25 -0.84 4.00
N GLY A 71 20.03 0.21 3.70
CA GLY A 71 21.10 0.70 4.58
C GLY A 71 22.40 -0.10 4.50
N GLN A 72 22.50 -1.12 3.64
CA GLN A 72 23.68 -1.98 3.54
C GLN A 72 24.34 -1.89 2.18
N ARG A 73 25.67 -1.90 2.16
CA ARG A 73 26.44 -1.95 0.90
C ARG A 73 26.21 -3.28 0.19
N THR A 74 25.91 -3.21 -1.10
CA THR A 74 25.67 -4.39 -1.96
C THR A 74 26.83 -4.66 -2.92
N GLU A 75 27.34 -3.63 -3.59
CA GLU A 75 28.45 -3.75 -4.56
C GLU A 75 29.21 -2.42 -4.77
N SER A 76 30.18 -2.44 -5.69
CA SER A 76 30.94 -1.24 -6.10
C SER A 76 30.18 -0.45 -7.16
N ASN A 77 30.18 0.88 -7.04
CA ASN A 77 29.67 1.81 -8.05
C ASN A 77 30.82 2.56 -8.73
N SER A 78 31.63 1.87 -9.54
CA SER A 78 32.81 2.50 -10.16
C SER A 78 33.10 1.95 -11.56
N GLY A 79 33.85 2.73 -12.34
CA GLY A 79 34.29 2.34 -13.69
C GLY A 79 33.14 2.17 -14.69
N ALA A 80 33.26 1.19 -15.59
CA ALA A 80 32.22 0.84 -16.56
C ALA A 80 30.93 0.33 -15.91
N SER A 81 31.00 -0.01 -14.61
CA SER A 81 29.87 -0.44 -13.80
C SER A 81 29.19 0.74 -13.08
N LYS A 82 29.47 1.99 -13.44
CA LYS A 82 28.81 3.12 -12.77
C LYS A 82 27.32 3.18 -13.14
N VAL A 83 26.47 3.46 -12.15
CA VAL A 83 25.03 3.69 -12.36
C VAL A 83 24.81 4.96 -13.18
N ASP A 84 23.95 4.87 -14.19
CA ASP A 84 23.47 6.02 -14.95
C ASP A 84 22.26 6.64 -14.24
N LEU A 85 22.56 7.52 -13.29
CA LEU A 85 21.54 8.22 -12.50
C LEU A 85 20.56 9.05 -13.32
N ALA A 86 20.92 9.45 -14.55
CA ALA A 86 20.05 10.25 -15.40
C ALA A 86 18.92 9.42 -16.02
N THR A 87 19.08 8.10 -16.10
CA THR A 87 18.09 7.18 -16.70
C THR A 87 17.56 6.14 -15.72
N LEU A 88 18.12 6.10 -14.51
CA LEU A 88 17.70 5.20 -13.45
C LEU A 88 16.24 5.45 -13.04
N LYS A 89 15.44 4.40 -13.04
CA LYS A 89 14.03 4.43 -12.64
C LYS A 89 13.58 3.11 -12.01
N ALA A 90 12.53 3.17 -11.20
CA ALA A 90 11.82 1.98 -10.72
C ALA A 90 10.96 1.38 -11.84
N ILE A 91 10.77 0.06 -11.78
CA ILE A 91 9.85 -0.65 -12.66
C ILE A 91 8.53 -0.84 -11.92
N GLU A 92 7.42 -0.35 -12.48
CA GLU A 92 6.08 -0.51 -11.88
C GLU A 92 6.02 -0.01 -10.41
N ASP A 93 6.75 1.05 -10.08
CA ASP A 93 6.90 1.60 -8.73
C ASP A 93 7.41 0.59 -7.67
N ASN A 94 8.01 -0.52 -8.11
CA ASN A 94 8.59 -1.52 -7.22
C ASN A 94 9.93 -1.04 -6.66
N SER A 95 10.05 -1.03 -5.33
CA SER A 95 11.24 -0.52 -4.61
C SER A 95 12.45 -1.47 -4.62
N SER A 96 12.33 -2.69 -5.18
CA SER A 96 13.38 -3.70 -5.21
C SER A 96 14.02 -3.90 -6.58
N THR A 97 13.44 -3.31 -7.63
CA THR A 97 13.82 -3.51 -9.03
C THR A 97 13.97 -2.16 -9.72
N LEU A 98 15.22 -1.79 -10.01
CA LEU A 98 15.54 -0.57 -10.75
C LEU A 98 16.20 -0.91 -12.09
N VAL A 99 16.06 -0.01 -13.05
CA VAL A 99 16.72 -0.12 -14.35
C VAL A 99 17.29 1.24 -14.75
N ASP A 100 18.52 1.24 -15.27
CA ASP A 100 19.07 2.38 -16.01
C ASP A 100 19.26 2.01 -17.49
N ARG A 101 19.83 2.90 -18.30
CA ARG A 101 20.05 2.64 -19.74
C ARG A 101 20.88 1.38 -20.03
N HIS A 102 21.64 0.88 -19.05
CA HIS A 102 22.64 -0.17 -19.25
C HIS A 102 22.41 -1.41 -18.37
N ASN A 103 21.75 -1.27 -17.23
CA ASN A 103 21.77 -2.27 -16.16
C ASN A 103 20.39 -2.47 -15.54
N LEU A 104 20.11 -3.73 -15.21
CA LEU A 104 19.05 -4.13 -14.29
C LEU A 104 19.63 -4.33 -12.89
N TYR A 105 19.00 -3.71 -11.88
CA TYR A 105 19.35 -3.82 -10.47
C TYR A 105 18.23 -4.50 -9.69
N LEU A 106 18.54 -5.62 -9.05
CA LEU A 106 17.63 -6.37 -8.17
C LEU A 106 18.20 -6.38 -6.76
N LEU A 107 17.42 -5.91 -5.77
CA LEU A 107 17.82 -5.84 -4.36
C LEU A 107 19.17 -5.11 -4.17
N GLY A 108 19.35 -4.02 -4.92
CA GLY A 108 20.57 -3.23 -4.98
C GLY A 108 21.78 -3.92 -5.59
N ARG A 109 21.61 -5.07 -6.24
CA ARG A 109 22.64 -5.79 -6.98
C ARG A 109 22.34 -5.77 -8.46
N ARG A 110 23.32 -5.39 -9.24
CA ARG A 110 23.29 -5.49 -10.70
C ARG A 110 23.23 -6.96 -11.11
N GLN A 111 22.29 -7.29 -11.99
CA GLN A 111 22.15 -8.65 -12.50
C GLN A 111 22.79 -8.80 -13.88
N ALA A 112 22.49 -7.90 -14.81
CA ALA A 112 23.10 -7.83 -16.14
C ALA A 112 22.61 -6.58 -16.90
N SER A 113 22.65 -6.66 -18.24
CA SER A 113 22.13 -5.65 -19.16
C SER A 113 20.64 -5.37 -18.93
N SER A 114 20.24 -4.13 -19.18
CA SER A 114 18.85 -3.70 -19.28
C SER A 114 18.11 -4.28 -20.51
N ASP A 115 18.81 -4.91 -21.46
CA ASP A 115 18.21 -5.29 -22.75
C ASP A 115 17.43 -6.62 -22.73
N ASP A 116 17.65 -7.47 -21.72
CA ASP A 116 17.22 -8.88 -21.69
C ASP A 116 16.18 -9.20 -20.60
N PHE A 117 15.49 -8.19 -20.07
CA PHE A 117 14.43 -8.40 -19.08
C PHE A 117 13.04 -8.09 -19.63
N SER A 118 12.03 -8.72 -19.05
CA SER A 118 10.62 -8.44 -19.32
C SER A 118 9.83 -8.49 -18.02
N VAL A 119 8.83 -7.62 -17.91
CA VAL A 119 7.83 -7.69 -16.85
C VAL A 119 6.83 -8.78 -17.22
N LEU A 120 6.70 -9.80 -16.36
CA LEU A 120 5.73 -10.87 -16.54
C LEU A 120 4.36 -10.42 -16.04
N GLN A 121 4.30 -9.90 -14.81
CA GLN A 121 3.10 -9.35 -14.21
C GLN A 121 3.48 -8.53 -12.96
N SER A 122 2.62 -7.59 -12.57
CA SER A 122 2.73 -6.85 -11.32
C SER A 122 1.39 -6.85 -10.57
N LYS A 123 1.41 -6.84 -9.24
CA LYS A 123 0.19 -6.78 -8.39
C LYS A 123 0.40 -5.88 -7.18
N LEU A 124 -0.56 -5.00 -6.91
CA LEU A 124 -0.58 -4.21 -5.69
C LEU A 124 -0.93 -5.10 -4.49
N TRP A 125 -0.29 -4.87 -3.35
CA TRP A 125 -0.78 -5.34 -2.06
C TRP A 125 -2.11 -4.64 -1.81
N GLY A 126 -3.11 -5.32 -1.22
CA GLY A 126 -4.47 -4.77 -1.07
C GLY A 126 -4.48 -3.33 -0.52
N ASP A 127 -5.50 -2.56 -0.87
CA ASP A 127 -5.64 -1.10 -0.64
C ASP A 127 -5.61 -0.64 0.85
N ILE A 128 -5.17 -1.49 1.79
CA ILE A 128 -4.98 -1.19 3.22
C ILE A 128 -4.19 0.11 3.43
N GLU A 129 -3.22 0.40 2.58
CA GLU A 129 -2.38 1.60 2.67
C GLU A 129 -3.13 2.90 2.31
N ARG A 130 -4.23 2.84 1.55
CA ARG A 130 -5.05 4.03 1.24
C ARG A 130 -5.89 4.50 2.43
N PHE A 131 -6.13 3.60 3.40
CA PHE A 131 -6.96 3.86 4.57
C PHE A 131 -6.15 4.07 5.86
N ARG A 132 -4.90 3.59 5.90
CA ARG A 132 -3.93 3.91 6.95
C ARG A 132 -3.34 5.33 6.76
N PRO A 133 -2.86 5.99 7.83
CA PRO A 133 -2.23 7.30 7.70
C PRO A 133 -1.08 7.25 6.68
N ARG A 134 -0.99 8.28 5.82
CA ARG A 134 0.04 8.52 4.77
C ARG A 134 1.52 8.40 5.22
N ASN A 135 1.80 8.05 6.48
CA ASN A 135 3.13 8.04 7.09
C ASN A 135 3.77 6.64 7.18
N GLU A 136 3.09 5.58 6.73
CA GLU A 136 3.67 4.24 6.55
C GLU A 136 3.76 3.96 5.05
N GLY A 137 4.77 4.56 4.42
CA GLY A 137 4.95 4.39 2.99
C GLY A 137 5.37 2.96 2.64
N ALA A 138 4.76 2.48 1.58
CA ALA A 138 5.38 1.89 0.41
C ALA A 138 4.18 1.35 -0.35
N THR A 139 3.71 1.99 -1.44
CA THR A 139 2.75 1.35 -2.36
C THR A 139 3.34 0.02 -2.78
N SER A 140 3.04 -1.04 -2.04
CA SER A 140 3.86 -2.24 -2.08
C SER A 140 3.33 -3.05 -3.22
N ARG A 141 3.97 -2.90 -4.37
CA ARG A 141 3.65 -3.67 -5.56
C ARG A 141 4.59 -4.85 -5.64
N ASP A 142 4.04 -6.05 -5.68
CA ASP A 142 4.81 -7.20 -6.10
C ASP A 142 5.07 -7.15 -7.60
N LEU A 143 6.31 -7.39 -7.98
CA LEU A 143 6.74 -7.38 -9.36
C LEU A 143 7.38 -8.72 -9.71
N LEU A 144 6.83 -9.36 -10.74
CA LEU A 144 7.40 -10.55 -11.35
C LEU A 144 8.06 -10.18 -12.67
N ILE A 145 9.37 -10.42 -12.77
CA ILE A 145 10.12 -10.23 -14.00
C ILE A 145 10.78 -11.52 -14.44
N ARG A 146 11.02 -11.61 -15.74
CA ARG A 146 11.94 -12.57 -16.32
C ARG A 146 13.18 -11.83 -16.78
N HIS A 147 14.35 -12.40 -16.52
CA HIS A 147 15.58 -11.97 -17.14
C HIS A 147 16.37 -13.21 -17.58
N ARG A 148 16.56 -13.35 -18.89
CA ARG A 148 17.10 -14.56 -19.54
C ARG A 148 16.32 -15.84 -19.16
N GLN A 149 16.94 -16.72 -18.39
CA GLN A 149 16.41 -18.03 -17.98
C GLN A 149 15.97 -18.04 -16.51
N ASP A 150 15.96 -16.89 -15.85
CA ASP A 150 15.59 -16.74 -14.46
C ASP A 150 14.30 -15.91 -14.33
N VAL A 151 13.49 -16.27 -13.33
CA VAL A 151 12.31 -15.52 -12.91
C VAL A 151 12.56 -14.96 -11.52
N PHE A 152 12.20 -13.69 -11.32
CA PHE A 152 12.39 -12.97 -10.08
C PHE A 152 11.07 -12.39 -9.59
N LEU A 153 10.80 -12.55 -8.30
CA LEU A 153 9.72 -11.90 -7.58
C LEU A 153 10.32 -10.89 -6.61
N ASN A 154 10.03 -9.60 -6.79
CA ASN A 154 10.59 -8.51 -5.98
C ASN A 154 12.12 -8.55 -5.91
N GLY A 155 12.76 -8.77 -7.06
CA GLY A 155 14.20 -8.90 -7.18
C GLY A 155 14.78 -10.19 -6.59
N GLN A 156 14.00 -11.02 -5.89
CA GLN A 156 14.42 -12.32 -5.38
C GLN A 156 14.25 -13.38 -6.47
N ARG A 157 15.32 -14.11 -6.77
CA ARG A 157 15.29 -15.23 -7.74
C ARG A 157 14.43 -16.37 -7.21
N ILE A 158 13.54 -16.89 -8.04
CA ILE A 158 12.81 -18.13 -7.79
C ILE A 158 13.70 -19.29 -8.27
N ALA A 159 14.08 -20.19 -7.37
CA ALA A 159 14.95 -21.32 -7.69
C ALA A 159 14.23 -22.37 -8.54
N ASP A 160 14.99 -23.06 -9.38
CA ASP A 160 14.57 -24.24 -10.17
C ASP A 160 13.36 -24.02 -11.10
N VAL A 161 13.10 -22.76 -11.48
CA VAL A 161 12.08 -22.39 -12.46
C VAL A 161 12.59 -22.59 -13.87
N ASP A 162 11.78 -23.23 -14.72
CA ASP A 162 11.95 -23.14 -16.17
C ASP A 162 11.22 -21.90 -16.72
N ALA A 163 11.98 -20.85 -17.04
CA ALA A 163 11.44 -19.57 -17.48
C ALA A 163 10.72 -19.62 -18.85
N ASP A 164 11.05 -20.62 -19.69
CA ASP A 164 10.47 -20.78 -21.03
C ASP A 164 9.05 -21.36 -20.99
N THR A 165 8.74 -22.15 -19.96
CA THR A 165 7.43 -22.77 -19.77
C THR A 165 6.68 -22.24 -18.54
N PHE A 166 7.16 -21.15 -17.95
CA PHE A 166 6.59 -20.53 -16.76
C PHE A 166 5.20 -19.93 -17.03
N HIS A 167 4.22 -20.33 -16.22
CA HIS A 167 2.85 -19.80 -16.24
C HIS A 167 2.33 -19.60 -14.82
N ILE A 168 1.74 -18.44 -14.54
CA ILE A 168 1.12 -18.15 -13.25
C ILE A 168 -0.22 -18.90 -13.17
N ILE A 169 -0.44 -19.66 -12.11
CA ILE A 169 -1.73 -20.31 -11.81
C ILE A 169 -2.55 -19.43 -10.86
N ARG A 170 -1.90 -18.88 -9.83
CA ARG A 170 -2.54 -18.06 -8.79
C ARG A 170 -1.50 -17.18 -8.14
N TRP A 171 -1.83 -15.94 -7.86
CA TRP A 171 -0.92 -15.03 -7.17
C TRP A 171 -1.64 -14.21 -6.12
N ILE A 172 -1.38 -14.52 -4.85
CA ILE A 172 -1.81 -13.73 -3.69
C ILE A 172 -0.65 -12.77 -3.35
N PRO A 173 -0.84 -11.45 -3.49
CA PRO A 173 0.19 -10.46 -3.16
C PRO A 173 0.70 -10.61 -1.72
N ASN A 174 1.98 -10.31 -1.48
CA ASN A 174 2.66 -10.42 -0.19
C ASN A 174 2.51 -11.79 0.51
N SER A 175 2.31 -12.88 -0.23
CA SER A 175 1.96 -14.16 0.38
C SER A 175 2.40 -15.39 -0.42
N LEU A 176 1.81 -15.61 -1.60
CA LEU A 176 1.92 -16.88 -2.29
C LEU A 176 1.81 -16.71 -3.80
N LEU A 177 2.80 -17.25 -4.50
CA LEU A 177 2.76 -17.44 -5.95
C LEU A 177 2.66 -18.93 -6.24
N VAL A 178 1.58 -19.36 -6.89
CA VAL A 178 1.44 -20.70 -7.47
C VAL A 178 1.66 -20.58 -8.96
N TYR A 179 2.60 -21.35 -9.49
CA TYR A 179 2.95 -21.33 -10.90
C TYR A 179 3.14 -22.74 -11.44
N ARG A 180 3.16 -22.88 -12.75
CA ARG A 180 3.47 -24.11 -13.46
C ARG A 180 4.60 -23.89 -14.43
N ASP A 181 5.46 -24.89 -14.56
CA ASP A 181 6.43 -25.01 -15.62
C ASP A 181 6.49 -26.46 -16.12
N LYS A 182 7.47 -26.80 -16.96
CA LYS A 182 7.67 -28.16 -17.49
C LYS A 182 7.92 -29.21 -16.39
N HIS A 183 8.30 -28.79 -15.19
CA HIS A 183 8.55 -29.66 -14.04
C HIS A 183 7.29 -29.85 -13.16
N GLY A 184 6.19 -29.17 -13.47
CA GLY A 184 4.92 -29.34 -12.80
C GLY A 184 4.41 -28.06 -12.16
N GLU A 185 3.51 -28.19 -11.18
CA GLU A 185 2.98 -27.08 -10.40
C GLU A 185 3.82 -26.87 -9.13
N HIS A 186 4.13 -25.62 -8.83
CA HIS A 186 5.00 -25.20 -7.75
C HIS A 186 4.35 -24.12 -6.89
N ARG A 187 4.77 -24.05 -5.63
CA ARG A 187 4.30 -23.06 -4.64
C ARG A 187 5.50 -22.28 -4.11
N TYR A 188 5.51 -20.98 -4.34
CA TYR A 188 6.52 -20.06 -3.83
C TYR A 188 5.89 -19.14 -2.77
N ALA A 189 6.12 -19.48 -1.50
CA ALA A 189 5.70 -18.69 -0.37
C ALA A 189 6.67 -17.52 -0.13
N TYR A 190 6.15 -16.30 0.00
CA TYR A 190 6.94 -15.08 0.22
C TYR A 190 6.12 -14.06 1.02
N GLY A 191 6.72 -12.92 1.35
CA GLY A 191 6.09 -11.91 2.20
C GLY A 191 6.20 -12.24 3.70
N ASN A 192 5.50 -11.46 4.52
CA ASN A 192 5.50 -11.63 5.97
C ASN A 192 4.07 -11.63 6.52
N PRO A 193 3.53 -12.79 6.97
CA PRO A 193 4.17 -14.11 6.99
C PRO A 193 4.19 -14.80 5.61
N ALA A 194 5.18 -15.66 5.36
CA ALA A 194 5.31 -16.35 4.08
C ALA A 194 4.18 -17.38 3.87
N GLY A 195 3.57 -17.39 2.68
CA GLY A 195 2.57 -18.39 2.28
C GLY A 195 1.18 -18.15 2.86
N LYS A 196 1.00 -17.07 3.63
CA LYS A 196 -0.28 -16.62 4.17
C LYS A 196 -0.31 -15.11 4.21
N MET A 197 -1.31 -14.48 3.60
CA MET A 197 -1.50 -13.06 3.85
C MET A 197 -2.17 -12.91 5.21
N ALA A 198 -1.37 -12.77 6.27
CA ALA A 198 -1.82 -12.18 7.51
C ALA A 198 -1.47 -10.69 7.43
N THR A 199 -2.42 -9.80 7.70
CA THR A 199 -2.18 -8.36 7.68
C THR A 199 -1.29 -7.95 8.84
N THR A 200 0.02 -7.97 8.63
CA THR A 200 1.04 -7.24 9.39
C THR A 200 1.21 -7.47 10.92
N ASP A 201 0.33 -8.15 11.64
CA ASP A 201 0.50 -8.50 13.07
C ASP A 201 -0.39 -9.69 13.50
N ASP A 202 -0.18 -10.26 14.70
CA ASP A 202 -0.99 -11.36 15.28
C ASP A 202 -2.48 -11.00 15.52
N ALA A 203 -2.90 -9.79 15.17
CA ALA A 203 -4.16 -9.16 15.56
C ALA A 203 -5.23 -9.03 14.44
N ASN A 204 -5.29 -9.97 13.48
CA ASN A 204 -6.17 -9.82 12.31
C ASN A 204 -7.48 -10.60 12.38
N SER A 205 -8.53 -10.05 11.77
CA SER A 205 -9.83 -10.71 11.65
C SER A 205 -10.00 -11.53 10.38
N PHE A 206 -9.22 -11.27 9.31
CA PHE A 206 -9.22 -12.04 8.07
C PHE A 206 -7.88 -12.75 7.81
N GLU A 207 -7.92 -13.89 7.12
CA GLU A 207 -6.75 -14.58 6.58
C GLU A 207 -7.06 -15.04 5.15
N ILE A 208 -6.18 -14.68 4.21
CA ILE A 208 -6.28 -15.09 2.81
C ILE A 208 -5.27 -16.21 2.56
N GLY A 209 -5.77 -17.43 2.35
CA GLY A 209 -4.97 -18.60 1.99
C GLY A 209 -5.04 -18.94 0.51
N GLU A 210 -4.36 -20.01 0.09
CA GLU A 210 -4.35 -20.46 -1.31
C GLU A 210 -5.76 -20.75 -1.86
N LYS A 211 -6.60 -21.44 -1.06
CA LYS A 211 -7.88 -22.00 -1.49
C LYS A 211 -9.10 -21.45 -0.75
N THR A 212 -8.90 -20.89 0.45
CA THR A 212 -9.98 -20.41 1.30
C THR A 212 -9.62 -19.04 1.88
N VAL A 213 -10.66 -18.24 2.08
CA VAL A 213 -10.59 -17.04 2.92
C VAL A 213 -11.25 -17.38 4.24
N ARG A 214 -10.61 -16.99 5.34
CA ARG A 214 -11.09 -17.28 6.68
C ARG A 214 -11.25 -15.99 7.46
N TRP A 215 -12.17 -16.02 8.42
CA TRP A 215 -12.31 -14.96 9.41
C TRP A 215 -12.33 -15.53 10.82
N ARG A 216 -12.02 -14.71 11.82
CA ARG A 216 -12.15 -15.07 13.24
C ARG A 216 -12.67 -13.88 14.03
N ARG A 217 -13.35 -14.18 15.12
CA ARG A 217 -13.87 -13.17 16.05
C ARG A 217 -12.81 -12.82 17.09
N GLN A 218 -12.66 -11.54 17.41
CA GLN A 218 -12.11 -11.12 18.69
C GLN A 218 -13.13 -11.40 19.80
N LEU A 219 -12.65 -11.96 20.92
CA LEU A 219 -13.40 -12.22 22.14
C LEU A 219 -12.98 -11.18 23.18
N ALA A 220 -13.95 -10.48 23.80
CA ALA A 220 -13.66 -9.54 24.87
C ALA A 220 -12.99 -10.21 26.08
N ARG A 221 -12.14 -9.45 26.78
CA ARG A 221 -11.70 -9.74 28.15
C ARG A 221 -12.65 -8.99 29.10
N ASP A 222 -13.07 -9.62 30.19
CA ASP A 222 -14.05 -9.07 31.15
C ASP A 222 -13.58 -7.78 31.88
N ASP A 223 -12.32 -7.38 31.75
CA ASP A 223 -11.67 -6.35 32.59
C ASP A 223 -10.94 -5.22 31.83
N ALA A 224 -10.91 -5.22 30.50
CA ALA A 224 -10.22 -4.18 29.72
C ALA A 224 -11.22 -3.17 29.12
N TRP A 225 -11.08 -1.90 29.50
CA TRP A 225 -11.79 -0.79 28.86
C TRP A 225 -11.53 -0.81 27.33
N PRO A 226 -12.53 -0.53 26.47
CA PRO A 226 -12.47 -0.68 25.01
C PRO A 226 -11.51 0.29 24.30
N THR A 227 -10.70 1.04 25.04
CA THR A 227 -9.84 2.13 24.55
C THR A 227 -8.35 1.80 24.60
N GLN A 228 -7.97 0.57 24.96
CA GLN A 228 -6.57 0.17 25.02
C GLN A 228 -6.36 -1.12 24.23
N LEU A 229 -5.54 -1.06 23.18
CA LEU A 229 -5.02 -2.21 22.46
C LEU A 229 -4.15 -2.95 23.49
N SER A 230 -4.74 -3.85 24.26
CA SER A 230 -3.94 -4.81 25.00
C SER A 230 -3.48 -5.84 23.97
N TRP A 231 -2.18 -6.07 23.90
CA TRP A 231 -1.59 -7.16 23.10
C TRP A 231 -2.10 -8.55 23.52
N ASP A 232 -2.85 -8.63 24.63
CA ASP A 232 -3.62 -9.78 25.11
C ASP A 232 -5.03 -9.86 24.48
N VAL A 233 -5.11 -10.05 23.16
CA VAL A 233 -6.39 -10.30 22.49
C VAL A 233 -6.71 -11.79 22.50
N ILE A 234 -7.90 -12.17 22.99
CA ILE A 234 -8.38 -13.55 22.86
C ILE A 234 -9.08 -13.70 21.51
N TRP A 235 -8.62 -14.66 20.72
CA TRP A 235 -9.16 -14.94 19.40
C TRP A 235 -10.01 -16.21 19.41
N GLY A 236 -11.17 -16.14 18.76
CA GLY A 236 -11.95 -17.33 18.44
C GLY A 236 -11.30 -18.17 17.34
N ALA A 237 -11.87 -19.35 17.09
CA ALA A 237 -11.44 -20.20 15.99
C ALA A 237 -11.71 -19.56 14.62
N TRP A 238 -10.82 -19.85 13.66
CA TRP A 238 -11.00 -19.51 12.26
C TRP A 238 -12.22 -20.22 11.67
N GLN A 239 -12.97 -19.48 10.86
CA GLN A 239 -14.15 -19.94 10.13
C GLN A 239 -14.00 -19.57 8.65
N ASP A 240 -14.28 -20.51 7.76
CA ASP A 240 -14.20 -20.28 6.31
C ASP A 240 -15.33 -19.35 5.85
N ILE A 241 -15.01 -18.45 4.93
CA ILE A 241 -16.00 -17.68 4.16
C ILE A 241 -16.30 -18.50 2.88
N PRO A 242 -17.52 -19.04 2.73
CA PRO A 242 -17.83 -19.91 1.59
C PRO A 242 -17.95 -19.10 0.29
N ASN A 243 -17.62 -19.76 -0.83
CA ASN A 243 -17.83 -19.25 -2.19
C ASN A 243 -17.11 -17.93 -2.51
N VAL A 244 -15.92 -17.75 -1.94
CA VAL A 244 -15.03 -16.63 -2.20
C VAL A 244 -13.75 -17.17 -2.84
N ASP A 245 -13.31 -16.56 -3.93
CA ASP A 245 -11.96 -16.80 -4.47
C ASP A 245 -10.94 -15.93 -3.72
N PRO A 246 -9.98 -16.53 -3.00
CA PRO A 246 -8.92 -15.78 -2.30
C PRO A 246 -8.18 -14.76 -3.17
N GLU A 247 -8.00 -15.02 -4.46
CA GLU A 247 -7.25 -14.12 -5.35
C GLU A 247 -8.02 -12.82 -5.68
N GLN A 248 -9.33 -12.80 -5.44
CA GLN A 248 -10.22 -11.66 -5.69
C GLN A 248 -10.76 -11.04 -4.38
N PHE A 249 -10.30 -11.53 -3.23
CA PHE A 249 -10.69 -11.01 -1.92
C PHE A 249 -9.72 -9.90 -1.51
N HIS A 250 -10.18 -8.66 -1.57
CA HIS A 250 -9.36 -7.48 -1.35
C HIS A 250 -9.57 -6.94 0.05
N LEU A 251 -8.51 -6.88 0.85
CA LEU A 251 -8.57 -6.22 2.16
C LEU A 251 -8.54 -4.71 1.98
N ILE A 252 -9.48 -4.04 2.63
CA ILE A 252 -9.61 -2.58 2.70
C ILE A 252 -9.01 -2.10 4.03
N THR A 253 -9.29 -2.81 5.12
CA THR A 253 -8.67 -2.64 6.44
C THR A 253 -8.50 -4.02 7.10
N ASP A 254 -7.96 -4.09 8.31
CA ASP A 254 -7.87 -5.35 9.07
C ASP A 254 -9.24 -6.00 9.40
N ARG A 255 -10.32 -5.21 9.29
CA ARG A 255 -11.70 -5.60 9.62
C ARG A 255 -12.69 -5.38 8.49
N ILE A 256 -12.25 -4.85 7.34
CA ILE A 256 -13.09 -4.58 6.18
C ILE A 256 -12.43 -5.17 4.95
N ALA A 257 -13.20 -5.92 4.16
CA ALA A 257 -12.73 -6.50 2.91
C ALA A 257 -13.83 -6.46 1.85
N GLN A 258 -13.44 -6.54 0.59
CA GLN A 258 -14.33 -6.61 -0.55
C GLN A 258 -14.11 -7.90 -1.33
N TYR A 259 -15.20 -8.51 -1.78
CA TYR A 259 -15.17 -9.50 -2.85
C TYR A 259 -16.38 -9.29 -3.74
N GLN A 260 -16.12 -8.96 -5.01
CA GLN A 260 -17.15 -8.57 -5.98
C GLN A 260 -17.99 -7.40 -5.43
N ASP A 261 -19.31 -7.53 -5.46
CA ASP A 261 -20.29 -6.57 -4.98
C ASP A 261 -20.54 -6.65 -3.47
N ARG A 262 -19.66 -7.29 -2.69
CA ARG A 262 -19.88 -7.51 -1.25
C ARG A 262 -18.76 -6.94 -0.40
N LEU A 263 -19.14 -6.19 0.62
CA LEU A 263 -18.27 -5.76 1.70
C LEU A 263 -18.46 -6.68 2.92
N TYR A 264 -17.36 -7.26 3.37
CA TYR A 264 -17.23 -8.10 4.55
C TYR A 264 -16.68 -7.24 5.69
N ILE A 265 -17.44 -7.08 6.77
CA ILE A 265 -17.16 -6.11 7.82
C ILE A 265 -17.23 -6.82 9.17
N ILE A 266 -16.16 -6.74 9.96
CA ILE A 266 -16.12 -7.31 11.30
C ILE A 266 -16.56 -6.25 12.29
N LYS A 267 -17.76 -6.40 12.85
CA LYS A 267 -18.34 -5.46 13.82
C LYS A 267 -18.32 -6.04 15.23
N LEU A 268 -17.94 -5.22 16.20
CA LEU A 268 -18.09 -5.57 17.61
C LEU A 268 -19.58 -5.53 17.97
N SER A 269 -20.11 -6.65 18.44
CA SER A 269 -21.50 -6.72 18.92
C SER A 269 -21.67 -6.03 20.27
N PRO A 270 -22.90 -5.69 20.67
CA PRO A 270 -23.17 -5.09 22.00
C PRO A 270 -22.72 -5.95 23.19
N VAL A 271 -22.48 -7.25 22.98
CA VAL A 271 -22.01 -8.20 24.00
C VAL A 271 -20.48 -8.38 23.97
N GLY A 272 -19.75 -7.57 23.21
CA GLY A 272 -18.28 -7.58 23.19
C GLY A 272 -17.66 -8.68 22.32
N GLU A 273 -18.44 -9.33 21.46
CA GLU A 273 -17.92 -10.32 20.50
C GLU A 273 -17.98 -9.80 19.06
N ASP A 274 -16.96 -10.06 18.28
CA ASP A 274 -16.97 -9.76 16.85
C ASP A 274 -17.96 -10.63 16.06
N GLN A 275 -18.65 -9.98 15.12
CA GLN A 275 -19.53 -10.60 14.14
C GLN A 275 -19.13 -10.20 12.73
N LEU A 276 -19.15 -11.15 11.80
CA LEU A 276 -19.00 -10.89 10.37
C LEU A 276 -20.34 -10.44 9.77
N ASN A 277 -20.38 -9.19 9.33
CA ASN A 277 -21.50 -8.59 8.61
C ASN A 277 -21.15 -8.47 7.13
N VAL A 278 -22.14 -8.68 6.26
CA VAL A 278 -21.97 -8.56 4.81
C VAL A 278 -22.95 -7.54 4.26
N ILE A 279 -22.46 -6.58 3.48
CA ILE A 279 -23.25 -5.57 2.79
C ILE A 279 -23.09 -5.76 1.28
N THR A 280 -24.20 -5.75 0.54
CA THR A 280 -24.17 -5.75 -0.93
C THR A 280 -24.12 -4.33 -1.46
N LEU A 281 -23.19 -4.07 -2.36
CA LEU A 281 -23.06 -2.83 -3.12
C LEU A 281 -24.18 -2.74 -4.15
N ASP A 282 -24.77 -1.56 -4.31
CA ASP A 282 -25.80 -1.32 -5.33
C ASP A 282 -25.22 -1.12 -6.75
N THR A 283 -23.90 -1.03 -6.82
CA THR A 283 -23.08 -0.99 -8.02
C THR A 283 -22.11 -2.17 -7.97
N PRO A 284 -22.41 -3.29 -8.66
CA PRO A 284 -21.61 -4.52 -8.54
C PRO A 284 -20.15 -4.41 -9.00
N ASP A 285 -19.88 -3.45 -9.87
CA ASP A 285 -18.57 -3.13 -10.45
C ASP A 285 -17.81 -2.04 -9.68
N LEU A 286 -18.38 -1.52 -8.58
CA LEU A 286 -17.71 -0.52 -7.73
C LEU A 286 -16.54 -1.18 -6.99
N VAL A 287 -15.34 -0.69 -7.24
CA VAL A 287 -14.15 -0.99 -6.42
C VAL A 287 -14.08 0.04 -5.29
N VAL A 288 -13.96 -0.43 -4.05
CA VAL A 288 -13.88 0.43 -2.86
C VAL A 288 -12.43 0.70 -2.52
N ASP A 289 -11.95 1.88 -2.88
CA ASP A 289 -10.53 2.25 -2.80
C ASP A 289 -10.31 3.70 -2.31
N HIS A 290 -11.37 4.35 -1.82
CA HIS A 290 -11.34 5.69 -1.21
C HIS A 290 -12.11 5.75 0.11
N VAL A 291 -11.89 6.79 0.91
CA VAL A 291 -12.69 7.03 2.13
C VAL A 291 -14.17 7.20 1.80
N PHE A 292 -14.48 7.86 0.68
CA PHE A 292 -15.83 8.02 0.16
C PHE A 292 -15.93 7.29 -1.19
N ASN A 293 -16.94 6.45 -1.38
CA ASN A 293 -17.14 5.69 -2.63
C ASN A 293 -18.59 5.82 -3.09
N GLY A 294 -18.79 6.20 -4.34
CA GLY A 294 -20.11 6.45 -4.91
C GLY A 294 -20.73 5.19 -5.53
N GLY A 295 -21.87 4.77 -5.00
CA GLY A 295 -22.77 3.80 -5.62
C GLY A 295 -23.86 4.48 -6.45
N LYS A 296 -24.82 3.68 -6.95
CA LYS A 296 -25.95 4.18 -7.75
C LYS A 296 -26.95 4.98 -6.94
N LYS A 297 -27.19 4.55 -5.70
CA LYS A 297 -28.18 5.12 -4.77
C LYS A 297 -27.61 5.33 -3.37
N HIS A 298 -26.37 4.93 -3.14
CA HIS A 298 -25.71 5.04 -1.84
C HIS A 298 -24.31 5.60 -1.98
N ILE A 299 -23.86 6.29 -0.94
CA ILE A 299 -22.44 6.53 -0.69
C ILE A 299 -21.96 5.54 0.38
N TYR A 300 -20.80 4.92 0.14
CA TYR A 300 -20.12 4.04 1.07
C TYR A 300 -18.92 4.78 1.65
N ILE A 301 -18.98 5.08 2.95
CA ILE A 301 -17.95 5.85 3.64
C ILE A 301 -17.19 4.90 4.57
N ILE A 302 -15.92 4.67 4.25
CA ILE A 302 -15.03 3.81 5.01
C ILE A 302 -14.44 4.63 6.16
N LYS A 303 -14.62 4.12 7.37
CA LYS A 303 -13.96 4.63 8.56
C LYS A 303 -12.78 3.73 8.88
N ASP A 304 -11.57 4.24 8.75
CA ASP A 304 -10.38 3.56 9.26
C ASP A 304 -9.72 4.42 10.34
N ARG A 305 -10.05 4.15 11.60
CA ARG A 305 -9.31 4.67 12.76
C ARG A 305 -8.96 3.50 13.65
N ALA A 306 -7.78 3.57 14.28
CA ALA A 306 -7.16 2.55 15.13
C ALA A 306 -8.06 1.88 16.20
N TRP A 307 -9.24 2.45 16.49
CA TRP A 307 -10.17 1.99 17.53
C TRP A 307 -11.57 1.65 17.02
N VAL A 308 -11.94 2.08 15.80
CA VAL A 308 -13.27 1.83 15.20
C VAL A 308 -13.12 1.81 13.68
N GLN A 309 -13.14 0.61 13.09
CA GLN A 309 -13.26 0.40 11.66
C GLN A 309 -14.71 0.04 11.30
N ASP A 310 -15.33 0.82 10.43
CA ASP A 310 -16.73 0.59 10.01
C ASP A 310 -17.02 1.14 8.61
N VAL A 311 -18.13 0.72 8.03
CA VAL A 311 -18.67 1.23 6.78
C VAL A 311 -20.02 1.90 7.06
N HIS A 312 -20.12 3.18 6.69
CA HIS A 312 -21.37 3.91 6.70
C HIS A 312 -21.98 3.90 5.29
N VAL A 313 -23.21 3.42 5.20
CA VAL A 313 -24.00 3.42 3.96
C VAL A 313 -25.08 4.46 4.07
N ILE A 314 -25.06 5.47 3.21
CA ILE A 314 -26.03 6.58 3.25
C ILE A 314 -26.70 6.69 1.89
N ALA A 315 -28.04 6.72 1.87
CA ALA A 315 -28.79 6.94 0.64
C ALA A 315 -28.52 8.35 0.06
N THR A 316 -28.33 8.39 -1.26
CA THR A 316 -28.13 9.60 -2.05
C THR A 316 -29.44 10.14 -2.57
N HIS A 317 -29.48 11.44 -2.84
CA HIS A 317 -30.62 12.13 -3.44
C HIS A 317 -30.51 12.25 -4.96
N GLY A 318 -29.30 12.06 -5.51
CA GLY A 318 -29.01 12.14 -6.93
C GLY A 318 -27.65 11.53 -7.28
N PRO A 319 -27.14 11.79 -8.49
CA PRO A 319 -25.78 11.44 -8.87
C PRO A 319 -24.77 12.07 -7.90
N LEU A 320 -23.76 11.29 -7.52
CA LEU A 320 -22.68 11.76 -6.66
C LEU A 320 -21.55 12.38 -7.47
N THR A 321 -21.01 13.49 -6.97
CA THR A 321 -19.70 14.02 -7.36
C THR A 321 -18.75 13.87 -6.18
N MET A 322 -17.53 13.43 -6.45
CA MET A 322 -16.52 13.09 -5.44
C MET A 322 -15.42 14.16 -5.41
N ALA A 323 -15.06 14.61 -4.21
CA ALA A 323 -13.82 15.34 -3.92
C ALA A 323 -12.92 14.51 -3.00
N GLU A 324 -11.72 15.01 -2.70
CA GLU A 324 -10.74 14.30 -1.86
C GLU A 324 -11.27 14.02 -0.44
N SER A 325 -11.87 15.03 0.21
CA SER A 325 -12.27 14.98 1.61
C SER A 325 -13.79 14.92 1.85
N PHE A 326 -14.59 15.04 0.79
CA PHE A 326 -16.06 15.01 0.83
C PHE A 326 -16.66 14.57 -0.51
N ALA A 327 -17.98 14.40 -0.53
CA ALA A 327 -18.76 14.19 -1.75
C ALA A 327 -20.05 15.01 -1.70
N TRP A 328 -20.72 15.21 -2.82
CA TRP A 328 -22.03 15.83 -2.84
C TRP A 328 -22.93 15.26 -3.92
N ASP A 329 -24.22 15.43 -3.74
CA ASP A 329 -25.24 15.21 -4.77
C ASP A 329 -26.06 16.49 -4.98
N ASP A 330 -27.21 16.38 -5.64
CA ASP A 330 -28.10 17.49 -5.97
C ASP A 330 -28.63 18.27 -4.74
N ARG A 331 -28.54 17.72 -3.53
CA ARG A 331 -29.14 18.31 -2.32
C ARG A 331 -28.23 18.30 -1.10
N TYR A 332 -27.31 17.35 -1.03
CA TYR A 332 -26.54 17.08 0.18
C TYR A 332 -25.05 17.08 -0.07
N VAL A 333 -24.32 17.54 0.94
CA VAL A 333 -22.88 17.36 1.09
C VAL A 333 -22.61 16.29 2.14
N TYR A 334 -21.77 15.34 1.79
CA TYR A 334 -21.34 14.20 2.58
C TYR A 334 -19.90 14.43 3.04
N ALA A 335 -19.72 14.66 4.33
CA ALA A 335 -18.42 15.00 4.90
C ALA A 335 -18.28 14.45 6.32
N TRP A 336 -17.05 14.31 6.80
CA TRP A 336 -16.79 14.03 8.20
C TRP A 336 -17.14 15.24 9.08
N ARG A 337 -17.94 15.03 10.12
CA ARG A 337 -18.09 15.99 11.23
C ARG A 337 -17.71 15.29 12.53
N GLY A 338 -16.51 15.58 13.02
CA GLY A 338 -15.94 14.92 14.19
C GLY A 338 -15.69 13.43 13.93
N GLN A 339 -16.41 12.55 14.64
CA GLN A 339 -16.20 11.10 14.62
C GLN A 339 -17.18 10.31 13.74
N ARG A 340 -18.12 11.00 13.07
CA ARG A 340 -19.15 10.36 12.23
C ARG A 340 -19.25 11.08 10.89
N PRO A 341 -19.54 10.35 9.80
CA PRO A 341 -19.93 11.01 8.57
C PRO A 341 -21.26 11.70 8.79
N SER A 342 -21.41 12.84 8.13
CA SER A 342 -22.59 13.68 8.17
C SER A 342 -23.11 13.89 6.76
N ARG A 343 -24.43 14.01 6.65
CA ARG A 343 -25.12 14.45 5.44
C ARG A 343 -25.75 15.80 5.75
N THR A 344 -25.25 16.86 5.12
CA THR A 344 -25.67 18.24 5.35
C THR A 344 -26.41 18.75 4.13
N GLU A 345 -27.62 19.29 4.31
CA GLU A 345 -28.38 19.90 3.21
C GLU A 345 -27.72 21.21 2.79
N SER A 346 -27.56 21.41 1.49
CA SER A 346 -26.99 22.62 0.91
C SER A 346 -27.79 23.05 -0.32
N PRO A 347 -28.12 24.35 -0.46
CA PRO A 347 -28.75 24.87 -1.68
C PRO A 347 -27.78 24.96 -2.87
N CYS A 348 -26.48 24.85 -2.66
CA CYS A 348 -25.45 24.80 -3.69
C CYS A 348 -24.30 23.86 -3.30
N PRO A 349 -24.55 22.54 -3.26
CA PRO A 349 -23.57 21.57 -2.78
C PRO A 349 -22.23 21.64 -3.54
N GLU A 350 -22.28 21.96 -4.83
CA GLU A 350 -21.11 22.14 -5.72
C GLU A 350 -20.18 23.30 -5.34
N GLN A 351 -20.64 24.27 -4.54
CA GLN A 351 -19.83 25.39 -4.08
C GLN A 351 -19.16 25.13 -2.72
N THR A 352 -19.24 23.89 -2.25
CA THR A 352 -18.50 23.45 -1.06
C THR A 352 -17.01 23.50 -1.36
N VAL A 353 -16.25 24.10 -0.46
CA VAL A 353 -14.79 24.22 -0.59
C VAL A 353 -14.10 23.70 0.65
N GLU A 354 -12.94 23.09 0.43
CA GLU A 354 -12.00 22.75 1.49
C GLU A 354 -11.12 23.97 1.79
N GLN A 355 -10.94 24.26 3.08
CA GLN A 355 -10.05 25.30 3.60
C GLN A 355 -9.15 24.68 4.68
N ASP A 356 -8.08 25.39 5.08
CA ASP A 356 -7.09 24.90 6.04
C ASP A 356 -7.71 24.39 7.37
N ASP A 357 -8.86 24.96 7.78
CA ASP A 357 -9.57 24.61 9.02
C ASP A 357 -10.77 23.65 8.81
N GLY A 358 -10.98 23.13 7.59
CA GLY A 358 -11.99 22.11 7.28
C GLY A 358 -12.90 22.45 6.09
N ILE A 359 -14.02 21.74 5.99
CA ILE A 359 -14.95 21.82 4.86
C ILE A 359 -16.01 22.89 5.12
N VAL A 360 -16.08 23.89 4.24
CA VAL A 360 -17.05 24.98 4.31
C VAL A 360 -18.24 24.66 3.42
N ILE A 361 -19.35 24.30 4.06
CA ILE A 361 -20.62 23.96 3.41
C ILE A 361 -21.53 25.19 3.48
N LYS A 362 -22.01 25.66 2.32
CA LYS A 362 -23.04 26.71 2.26
C LYS A 362 -24.39 26.12 2.67
N THR A 363 -25.06 26.70 3.65
CA THR A 363 -26.36 26.18 4.14
C THR A 363 -27.53 27.11 3.82
N GLU A 364 -27.25 28.34 3.38
CA GLU A 364 -28.28 29.30 2.98
C GLU A 364 -28.13 29.71 1.51
N ALA A 365 -29.25 29.89 0.82
CA ALA A 365 -29.25 30.22 -0.61
C ALA A 365 -28.55 31.57 -0.91
N SER A 366 -28.56 32.50 0.04
CA SER A 366 -27.84 33.78 -0.05
C SER A 366 -26.33 33.64 -0.13
N GLU A 367 -25.79 32.48 0.23
CA GLU A 367 -24.35 32.22 0.23
C GLU A 367 -23.85 31.66 -1.12
N CYS A 368 -24.75 31.15 -1.96
CA CYS A 368 -24.47 30.46 -3.22
C CYS A 368 -24.03 31.35 -4.39
N HIS A 369 -23.79 32.63 -4.13
CA HIS A 369 -23.36 33.60 -5.15
C HIS A 369 -22.20 34.48 -4.68
N ARG A 370 -21.63 34.20 -3.51
CA ARG A 370 -20.41 34.86 -3.03
C ARG A 370 -19.21 34.04 -3.48
N THR A 371 -18.76 34.27 -4.70
CA THR A 371 -17.44 33.84 -5.15
C THR A 371 -16.38 34.52 -4.26
N PRO A 372 -15.30 33.83 -3.84
CA PRO A 372 -14.09 34.48 -3.35
C PRO A 372 -13.49 35.44 -4.38
#